data_AF-A0A9X3S460-F1
#
_entry.id   AF-A0A9X3S460-F1
#
_cell.length_a   1.000
_cell.length_b   1.000
_cell.length_c   1.000
_cell.angle_alpha   90.00
_cell.angle_beta   90.00
_cell.angle_gamma   90.00
#
_symmetry.space_group_name_H-M   'P 1'
#
loop_
_entity.id
_entity.type
_entity.pdbx_description
1 polymer ?
#
loop_
_entity_poly.entity_id
_entity_poly.type
_entity_poly.pdbx_seq_one_letter_code
_entity_poly.pdbx_strand_id
1 'polypeptide(L)'
;MRGTDVRVLQDFLTKAGVKTTVDGQYGPNTTSRVRTWERKSSLPVNGRMTREDAATLRGQVAQDQAGLQNTGGVQPVAAPTAKATLGSDGLAVAPAGAPPEVAAVIAAANKIVGKPYKYGGGHGDWEDSGYDCSGSESYALHGADLVSRPMDSTEFMSYGEAGPGTWITSYANSGHSYLVVAGLRFDTGWNGGNGPKWSTEMRPGDGYTARHPEGL
;
A
#
# COMPACT_ATOMS: atom_id res chain seq x y z
N MET A 1 -17.12 11.20 -22.98
CA MET A 1 -16.58 9.89 -22.57
C MET A 1 -17.61 9.15 -21.74
N ARG A 2 -17.63 7.81 -21.77
CA ARG A 2 -18.50 6.97 -20.93
C ARG A 2 -17.72 5.77 -20.42
N GLY A 3 -18.03 5.27 -19.22
CA GLY A 3 -17.38 4.07 -18.69
C GLY A 3 -17.21 4.09 -17.17
N THR A 4 -16.62 3.01 -16.64
CA THR A 4 -16.39 2.79 -15.21
C THR A 4 -15.57 3.91 -14.58
N ASP A 5 -14.53 4.39 -15.26
CA ASP A 5 -13.64 5.46 -14.76
C ASP A 5 -14.40 6.77 -14.52
N VAL A 6 -15.41 7.05 -15.35
CA VAL A 6 -16.26 8.23 -15.18
C VAL A 6 -17.15 8.08 -13.95
N ARG A 7 -17.62 6.86 -13.64
CA ARG A 7 -18.40 6.60 -12.43
C ARG A 7 -17.55 6.79 -11.18
N VAL A 8 -16.30 6.30 -11.20
CA VAL A 8 -15.34 6.48 -10.11
C VAL A 8 -15.05 7.96 -9.88
N LEU A 9 -14.81 8.72 -10.96
CA LEU A 9 -14.63 10.16 -10.89
C LEU A 9 -15.84 10.86 -10.25
N GLN A 10 -17.06 10.55 -10.71
CA GLN A 10 -18.29 11.16 -10.21
C GLN A 10 -18.53 10.85 -8.72
N ASP A 11 -18.18 9.65 -8.28
CA ASP A 11 -18.19 9.27 -6.87
C ASP A 11 -17.19 10.09 -6.05
N PHE A 12 -15.95 10.22 -6.53
CA PHE A 12 -14.92 11.00 -5.85
C PHE A 12 -15.24 12.49 -5.77
N LEU A 13 -15.83 13.08 -6.82
CA LEU A 13 -16.33 14.46 -6.76
C LEU A 13 -17.38 14.62 -5.65
N THR A 14 -18.25 13.62 -5.46
CA THR A 14 -19.25 13.63 -4.39
C THR A 14 -18.59 13.54 -3.02
N LYS A 15 -17.58 12.67 -2.86
CA LYS A 15 -16.80 12.54 -1.61
C LYS A 15 -15.98 13.79 -1.29
N ALA A 16 -15.48 14.51 -2.30
CA ALA A 16 -14.84 15.81 -2.17
C ALA A 16 -15.83 16.98 -1.95
N GLY A 17 -17.08 16.68 -1.57
CA GLY A 17 -18.10 17.67 -1.25
C GLY A 17 -18.68 18.42 -2.45
N VAL A 18 -18.63 17.84 -3.66
CA VAL A 18 -19.32 18.32 -4.86
C VAL A 18 -20.34 17.28 -5.30
N LYS A 19 -21.59 17.45 -4.83
CA LYS A 19 -22.70 16.53 -5.13
C LYS A 19 -22.83 16.28 -6.64
N THR A 20 -22.55 15.05 -7.05
CA THR A 20 -22.47 14.66 -8.46
C THR A 20 -23.29 13.38 -8.70
N THR A 21 -24.07 13.35 -9.78
CA THR A 21 -24.82 12.16 -10.18
C THR A 21 -23.88 11.16 -10.85
N VAL A 22 -23.90 9.89 -10.41
CA VAL A 22 -23.04 8.81 -10.93
C VAL A 22 -23.74 8.07 -12.07
N ASP A 23 -23.79 8.70 -13.24
CA ASP A 23 -24.41 8.14 -14.46
C ASP A 23 -23.41 7.51 -15.43
N GLY A 24 -22.10 7.60 -15.14
CA GLY A 24 -21.02 7.08 -15.98
C GLY A 24 -20.83 7.84 -17.28
N GLN A 25 -21.40 9.04 -17.42
CA GLN A 25 -21.29 9.88 -18.60
C GLN A 25 -20.54 11.18 -18.29
N TYR A 26 -19.43 11.40 -18.99
CA TYR A 26 -18.68 12.64 -18.92
C TYR A 26 -19.30 13.62 -19.93
N GLY A 27 -20.41 14.24 -19.51
CA GLY A 27 -21.14 15.26 -20.25
C GLY A 27 -21.14 16.62 -19.53
N PRO A 28 -21.95 17.59 -20.00
CA PRO A 28 -21.99 18.95 -19.46
C PRO A 28 -22.19 19.04 -17.95
N ASN A 29 -22.99 18.12 -17.39
CA ASN A 29 -23.20 18.02 -15.94
C ASN A 29 -21.90 17.68 -15.21
N THR A 30 -21.21 16.61 -15.60
CA THR A 30 -19.92 16.20 -15.01
C THR A 30 -18.86 17.28 -15.18
N THR A 31 -18.77 17.90 -16.37
CA THR A 31 -17.86 19.04 -16.62
C THR A 31 -18.13 20.21 -15.66
N SER A 32 -19.39 20.54 -15.40
CA SER A 32 -19.77 21.61 -14.46
C SER A 32 -19.36 21.27 -13.01
N ARG A 33 -19.48 20.00 -12.62
CA ARG A 33 -19.03 19.52 -11.31
C ARG A 33 -17.52 19.53 -11.17
N VAL A 34 -16.79 19.11 -12.22
CA VAL A 34 -15.33 19.20 -12.26
C VAL A 34 -14.88 20.66 -12.11
N ARG A 35 -15.47 21.61 -12.84
CA ARG A 35 -15.17 23.05 -12.67
C ARG A 35 -15.47 23.57 -11.28
N THR A 36 -16.52 23.05 -10.64
CA THR A 36 -16.88 23.43 -9.27
C THR A 36 -15.82 22.92 -8.29
N TRP A 37 -15.35 21.69 -8.48
CA TRP A 37 -14.26 21.12 -7.70
C TRP A 37 -12.92 21.84 -7.97
N GLU A 38 -12.53 22.07 -9.22
CA GLU A 38 -11.32 22.81 -9.59
C GLU A 38 -11.27 24.19 -8.91
N ARG A 39 -12.39 24.94 -8.91
CA ARG A 39 -12.50 26.22 -8.18
C ARG A 39 -12.29 26.08 -6.69
N LYS A 40 -12.88 25.05 -6.08
CA LYS A 40 -12.74 24.76 -4.65
C LYS A 40 -11.31 24.36 -4.30
N SER A 41 -10.59 23.73 -5.22
CA SER A 41 -9.23 23.23 -5.05
C SER A 41 -8.17 24.19 -5.62
N SER A 42 -8.55 25.42 -5.98
CA SER A 42 -7.68 26.46 -6.57
C SER A 42 -6.87 26.01 -7.80
N LEU A 43 -7.41 25.04 -8.56
CA LEU A 43 -6.83 24.55 -9.80
C LEU A 43 -7.30 25.37 -11.02
N PRO A 44 -6.58 25.30 -12.16
CA PRO A 44 -7.03 25.89 -13.41
C PRO A 44 -8.42 25.38 -13.82
N VAL A 45 -9.40 26.28 -13.87
CA VAL A 45 -10.81 25.93 -14.08
C VAL A 45 -11.10 25.71 -15.57
N ASN A 46 -10.85 24.50 -16.05
CA ASN A 46 -11.03 24.15 -17.46
C ASN A 46 -12.13 23.08 -17.66
N GLY A 47 -12.49 22.33 -16.63
CA GLY A 47 -13.53 21.28 -16.65
C GLY A 47 -13.07 19.96 -17.27
N ARG A 48 -11.77 19.78 -17.46
CA ARG A 48 -11.15 18.58 -17.99
C ARG A 48 -10.48 17.85 -16.84
N MET A 49 -10.89 16.61 -16.61
CA MET A 49 -10.22 15.75 -15.65
C MET A 49 -8.99 15.12 -16.29
N THR A 50 -7.81 15.70 -16.06
CA THR A 50 -6.54 15.07 -16.45
C THR A 50 -6.12 14.01 -15.42
N ARG A 51 -5.01 13.29 -15.68
CA ARG A 51 -4.46 12.34 -14.71
C ARG A 51 -3.99 13.04 -13.42
N GLU A 52 -3.43 14.25 -13.54
CA GLU A 52 -2.95 15.06 -12.42
C GLU A 52 -4.13 15.59 -11.58
N ASP A 53 -5.20 16.05 -12.24
CA ASP A 53 -6.43 16.46 -11.56
C ASP A 53 -7.06 15.28 -10.81
N ALA A 54 -7.10 14.10 -11.45
CA ALA A 54 -7.64 12.89 -10.82
C ALA A 54 -6.80 12.43 -9.62
N ALA A 55 -5.48 12.59 -9.68
CA ALA A 55 -4.59 12.32 -8.54
C ALA A 55 -4.85 13.31 -7.39
N THR A 56 -5.00 14.60 -7.71
CA THR A 56 -5.33 15.65 -6.74
C THR A 56 -6.68 15.40 -6.07
N LEU A 57 -7.71 15.04 -6.85
CA LEU A 57 -9.04 14.71 -6.34
C LEU A 57 -9.00 13.49 -5.42
N ARG A 58 -8.25 12.44 -5.79
CA ARG A 58 -8.07 11.24 -4.93
C ARG A 58 -7.39 11.60 -3.61
N GLY A 59 -6.31 12.39 -3.67
CA GLY A 59 -5.61 12.86 -2.48
C GLY A 59 -6.51 13.66 -1.56
N GLN A 60 -7.33 14.56 -2.12
CA GLN A 60 -8.28 15.36 -1.34
C GLN A 60 -9.37 14.50 -0.68
N VAL A 61 -9.94 13.51 -1.38
CA VAL A 61 -10.90 12.59 -0.77
C VAL A 61 -10.26 11.78 0.36
N ALA A 62 -9.01 11.34 0.20
CA ALA A 62 -8.28 10.65 1.26
C ALA A 62 -8.03 11.56 2.48
N GLN A 63 -7.68 12.83 2.25
CA GLN A 63 -7.49 13.83 3.30
C GLN A 63 -8.80 14.22 4.01
N ASP A 64 -9.90 14.38 3.28
CA ASP A 64 -11.21 14.69 3.86
C ASP A 64 -11.77 13.49 4.65
N GLN A 65 -11.55 12.26 4.18
CA GLN A 65 -11.85 11.03 4.92
C GLN A 65 -11.00 10.94 6.20
N ALA A 66 -9.74 11.36 6.16
CA ALA A 66 -8.88 11.45 7.34
C ALA A 66 -9.27 12.62 8.28
N GLY A 67 -9.76 13.73 7.74
CA GLY A 67 -10.23 14.90 8.50
C GLY A 67 -11.52 14.64 9.28
N LEU A 68 -12.41 13.81 8.74
CA LEU A 68 -13.62 13.35 9.45
C LEU A 68 -13.33 12.35 10.59
N GLN A 69 -12.12 11.78 10.63
CA GLN A 69 -11.67 10.87 11.69
C GLN A 69 -10.85 11.58 12.78
N ASN A 70 -10.58 12.89 12.66
CA ASN A 70 -9.55 13.54 13.46
C ASN A 70 -9.94 14.93 14.00
N THR A 71 -10.92 14.98 14.92
CA THR A 71 -10.91 16.01 15.98
C THR A 71 -9.78 15.68 16.95
N GLY A 72 -8.54 16.00 16.57
CA GLY A 72 -7.39 15.56 17.36
C GLY A 72 -5.99 15.92 16.87
N GLY A 73 -5.79 17.10 16.29
CA GLY A 73 -4.46 17.75 16.20
C GLY A 73 -3.50 17.21 15.14
N VAL A 74 -2.93 18.14 14.36
CA VAL A 74 -1.90 17.88 13.35
C VAL A 74 -0.56 17.66 14.05
N GLN A 75 0.15 16.56 13.74
CA GLN A 75 1.59 16.47 13.94
C GLN A 75 2.31 16.37 12.58
N PRO A 76 3.51 16.97 12.43
CA PRO A 76 4.32 16.90 11.21
C PRO A 76 4.62 15.44 10.83
N VAL A 77 4.79 15.16 9.53
CA VAL A 77 5.39 13.89 9.04
C VAL A 77 6.82 13.79 9.56
N ALA A 78 6.97 13.24 10.76
CA ALA A 78 8.25 12.90 11.35
C ALA A 78 8.85 11.72 10.58
N ALA A 79 10.17 11.75 10.36
CA ALA A 79 10.94 10.54 10.05
C ALA A 79 10.51 9.40 11.00
N PRO A 80 10.47 8.14 10.56
CA PRO A 80 9.69 7.09 11.20
C PRO A 80 10.29 6.74 12.56
N THR A 81 9.76 7.37 13.60
CA THR A 81 10.01 6.98 14.98
C THR A 81 8.92 6.04 15.48
N ALA A 82 7.73 6.09 14.88
CA ALA A 82 6.63 5.20 15.21
C ALA A 82 6.82 3.82 14.54
N LYS A 83 6.90 2.77 15.35
CA LYS A 83 7.05 1.39 14.90
C LYS A 83 5.71 0.66 14.92
N ALA A 84 5.54 -0.30 14.03
CA ALA A 84 4.46 -1.26 14.15
C ALA A 84 4.64 -2.08 15.44
N THR A 85 3.52 -2.56 15.98
CA THR A 85 3.51 -3.43 17.16
C THR A 85 3.00 -4.81 16.80
N LEU A 86 3.51 -5.83 17.48
CA LEU A 86 3.08 -7.22 17.29
C LEU A 86 2.10 -7.60 18.39
N GLY A 87 0.88 -7.94 18.00
CA GLY A 87 -0.17 -8.42 18.89
C GLY A 87 0.12 -9.82 19.42
N SER A 88 -0.54 -10.19 20.52
CA SER A 88 -0.46 -11.55 21.10
C SER A 88 -1.07 -12.63 20.19
N ASP A 89 -1.89 -12.23 19.22
CA ASP A 89 -2.44 -13.06 18.15
C ASP A 89 -1.45 -13.28 16.99
N GLY A 90 -0.26 -12.68 17.05
CA GLY A 90 0.76 -12.78 16.00
C GLY A 90 0.53 -11.83 14.83
N LEU A 91 -0.45 -10.93 14.90
CA LEU A 91 -0.75 -9.95 13.86
C LEU A 91 -0.05 -8.62 14.15
N ALA A 92 0.40 -7.95 13.08
CA ALA A 92 1.01 -6.63 13.19
C ALA A 92 -0.05 -5.52 13.18
N VAL A 93 0.17 -4.48 13.98
CA VAL A 93 -0.63 -3.27 14.00
C VAL A 93 0.23 -2.12 13.50
N ALA A 94 -0.22 -1.46 12.44
CA ALA A 94 0.46 -0.30 11.87
C ALA A 94 0.48 0.87 12.88
N PRO A 95 1.57 1.64 12.96
CA PRO A 95 1.62 2.80 13.84
C PRO A 95 0.68 3.91 13.35
N ALA A 96 0.16 4.70 14.29
CA ALA A 96 -0.57 5.91 13.97
C ALA A 96 0.31 6.86 13.14
N GLY A 97 -0.23 7.39 12.03
CA GLY A 97 0.49 8.26 11.11
C GLY A 97 1.40 7.55 10.11
N ALA A 98 1.38 6.22 10.05
CA ALA A 98 2.02 5.49 8.96
C ALA A 98 1.42 5.92 7.59
N PRO A 99 2.23 5.97 6.52
CA PRO A 99 1.71 6.11 5.17
C PRO A 99 0.65 5.03 4.88
N PRO A 100 -0.43 5.35 4.12
CA PRO A 100 -1.48 4.39 3.79
C PRO A 100 -0.95 3.07 3.20
N GLU A 101 0.12 3.13 2.41
CA GLU A 101 0.79 1.99 1.80
C GLU A 101 1.37 1.06 2.86
N VAL A 102 1.99 1.59 3.91
CA VAL A 102 2.56 0.80 5.02
C VAL A 102 1.45 0.08 5.78
N ALA A 103 0.34 0.77 6.05
CA ALA A 103 -0.82 0.15 6.68
C ALA A 103 -1.45 -0.94 5.81
N ALA A 104 -1.51 -0.72 4.48
CA ALA A 104 -2.02 -1.68 3.52
C ALA A 104 -1.13 -2.94 3.41
N VAL A 105 0.20 -2.78 3.38
CA VAL A 105 1.14 -3.92 3.41
C VAL A 105 0.96 -4.74 4.69
N ILE A 106 0.85 -4.09 5.85
CA ILE A 106 0.63 -4.77 7.13
C ILE A 106 -0.70 -5.54 7.10
N ALA A 107 -1.78 -4.88 6.66
CA ALA A 107 -3.10 -5.50 6.59
C ALA A 107 -3.14 -6.69 5.63
N ALA A 108 -2.43 -6.62 4.51
CA ALA A 108 -2.33 -7.72 3.54
C ALA A 108 -1.52 -8.89 4.11
N ALA A 109 -0.33 -8.64 4.62
CA ALA A 109 0.50 -9.67 5.26
C ALA A 109 -0.25 -10.38 6.40
N ASN A 110 -1.00 -9.65 7.24
CA ASN A 110 -1.82 -10.23 8.30
C ASN A 110 -2.82 -11.30 7.81
N LYS A 111 -3.33 -11.20 6.57
CA LYS A 111 -4.28 -12.20 6.01
C LYS A 111 -3.65 -13.58 5.80
N ILE A 112 -2.34 -13.64 5.63
CA ILE A 112 -1.61 -14.88 5.34
C ILE A 112 -0.73 -15.35 6.50
N VAL A 113 -0.71 -14.59 7.61
CA VAL A 113 -0.04 -15.02 8.85
C VAL A 113 -0.62 -16.36 9.31
N GLY A 114 0.27 -17.30 9.62
CA GLY A 114 -0.09 -18.62 10.13
C GLY A 114 -0.48 -19.65 9.06
N LYS A 115 -0.56 -19.26 7.78
CA LYS A 115 -0.65 -20.22 6.68
C LYS A 115 0.65 -21.04 6.55
N PRO A 116 0.59 -22.27 6.03
CA PRO A 116 1.79 -23.09 5.86
C PRO A 116 2.73 -22.53 4.79
N TYR A 117 4.01 -22.83 4.93
CA TYR A 117 4.99 -22.68 3.86
C TYR A 117 4.67 -23.67 2.75
N LYS A 118 4.59 -23.17 1.53
CA LYS A 118 4.37 -23.97 0.32
C LYS A 118 5.34 -23.47 -0.74
N TYR A 119 6.25 -24.32 -1.19
CA TYR A 119 7.17 -23.98 -2.27
C TYR A 119 6.39 -23.59 -3.54
N GLY A 120 6.66 -22.40 -4.10
CA GLY A 120 5.91 -21.82 -5.22
C GLY A 120 4.54 -21.23 -4.84
N GLY A 121 4.19 -21.23 -3.55
CA GLY A 121 2.89 -20.73 -3.08
C GLY A 121 2.76 -19.22 -3.26
N GLY A 122 1.65 -18.78 -3.83
CA GLY A 122 1.37 -17.37 -4.14
C GLY A 122 1.87 -16.87 -5.50
N HIS A 123 2.52 -17.71 -6.32
CA HIS A 123 3.03 -17.32 -7.64
C HIS A 123 2.06 -17.56 -8.80
N GLY A 124 1.18 -18.55 -8.67
CA GLY A 124 0.15 -18.84 -9.67
C GLY A 124 -1.13 -18.02 -9.48
N ASP A 125 -1.51 -17.81 -8.22
CA ASP A 125 -2.68 -17.06 -7.78
C ASP A 125 -2.34 -16.32 -6.48
N TRP A 126 -2.91 -15.12 -6.31
CA TRP A 126 -2.71 -14.34 -5.08
C TRP A 126 -3.25 -15.06 -3.84
N GLU A 127 -4.40 -15.72 -3.95
CA GLU A 127 -5.03 -16.45 -2.85
C GLU A 127 -4.66 -17.93 -2.93
N ASP A 128 -3.73 -18.37 -2.06
CA ASP A 128 -3.27 -19.76 -2.00
C ASP A 128 -3.48 -20.36 -0.59
N SER A 129 -3.44 -21.68 -0.56
CA SER A 129 -3.40 -22.55 0.61
C SER A 129 -2.14 -22.39 1.47
N GLY A 130 -1.04 -21.89 0.90
CA GLY A 130 0.22 -21.63 1.56
C GLY A 130 1.13 -20.77 0.69
N TYR A 131 2.18 -20.20 1.27
CA TYR A 131 3.04 -19.22 0.60
C TYR A 131 4.52 -19.53 0.81
N ASP A 132 5.34 -19.33 -0.23
CA ASP A 132 6.79 -19.31 -0.05
C ASP A 132 7.29 -17.93 0.37
N CYS A 133 8.62 -17.74 0.49
CA CYS A 133 9.22 -16.48 0.91
C CYS A 133 8.82 -15.31 0.00
N SER A 134 9.11 -15.44 -1.29
CA SER A 134 8.85 -14.43 -2.32
C SER A 134 7.37 -14.23 -2.62
N GLY A 135 6.56 -15.29 -2.54
CA GLY A 135 5.10 -15.23 -2.66
C GLY A 135 4.46 -14.51 -1.47
N SER A 136 5.00 -14.69 -0.26
CA SER A 136 4.54 -13.96 0.94
C SER A 136 4.83 -12.47 0.84
N GLU A 137 6.06 -12.13 0.46
CA GLU A 137 6.48 -10.74 0.24
C GLU A 137 5.67 -10.08 -0.87
N SER A 138 5.49 -10.78 -2.00
CA SER A 138 4.66 -10.32 -3.11
C SER A 138 3.22 -10.06 -2.69
N TYR A 139 2.60 -10.98 -1.92
CA TYR A 139 1.22 -10.80 -1.45
C TYR A 139 1.06 -9.57 -0.56
N ALA A 140 2.02 -9.36 0.35
CA ALA A 140 2.03 -8.21 1.24
C ALA A 140 2.14 -6.89 0.45
N LEU A 141 3.09 -6.79 -0.48
CA LEU A 141 3.30 -5.61 -1.31
C LEU A 141 2.15 -5.38 -2.30
N HIS A 142 1.54 -6.44 -2.83
CA HIS A 142 0.40 -6.37 -3.74
C HIS A 142 -0.80 -5.71 -3.08
N GLY A 143 -1.05 -5.97 -1.79
CA GLY A 143 -2.15 -5.35 -1.05
C GLY A 143 -2.06 -3.84 -0.91
N ALA A 144 -0.90 -3.25 -1.22
CA ALA A 144 -0.67 -1.81 -1.29
C ALA A 144 -0.41 -1.29 -2.72
N ASP A 145 -0.70 -2.10 -3.75
CA ASP A 145 -0.41 -1.82 -5.17
C ASP A 145 1.08 -1.55 -5.47
N LEU A 146 1.99 -2.01 -4.60
CA LEU A 146 3.44 -1.79 -4.75
C LEU A 146 4.11 -2.83 -5.66
N VAL A 147 3.40 -3.91 -6.00
CA VAL A 147 3.72 -4.87 -7.06
C VAL A 147 2.44 -5.28 -7.78
N SER A 148 2.52 -5.43 -9.10
CA SER A 148 1.36 -5.78 -9.95
C SER A 148 1.25 -7.28 -10.28
N ARG A 149 2.32 -8.04 -10.00
CA ARG A 149 2.39 -9.50 -10.18
C ARG A 149 3.28 -10.10 -9.08
N PRO A 150 3.17 -11.41 -8.81
CA PRO A 150 4.15 -12.10 -8.00
C PRO A 150 5.56 -11.94 -8.59
N MET A 151 6.52 -11.73 -7.70
CA MET A 151 7.94 -11.64 -8.01
C MET A 151 8.68 -12.73 -7.26
N ASP A 152 9.68 -13.33 -7.88
CA ASP A 152 10.60 -14.24 -7.18
C ASP A 152 11.67 -13.47 -6.37
N SER A 153 12.43 -14.19 -5.53
CA SER A 153 13.43 -13.55 -4.66
C SER A 153 14.60 -12.93 -5.44
N THR A 154 14.90 -13.40 -6.65
CA THR A 154 15.94 -12.79 -7.49
C THR A 154 15.44 -11.48 -8.09
N GLU A 155 14.18 -11.42 -8.52
CA GLU A 155 13.55 -10.19 -8.99
C GLU A 155 13.51 -9.11 -7.90
N PHE A 156 13.26 -9.49 -6.65
CA PHE A 156 13.29 -8.56 -5.52
C PHE A 156 14.66 -7.93 -5.26
N MET A 157 15.77 -8.54 -5.71
CA MET A 157 17.10 -7.91 -5.60
C MET A 157 17.22 -6.61 -6.40
N SER A 158 16.35 -6.40 -7.40
CA SER A 158 16.31 -5.18 -8.23
C SER A 158 15.02 -4.38 -8.06
N TYR A 159 14.17 -4.73 -7.09
CA TYR A 159 12.90 -4.06 -6.83
C TYR A 159 13.09 -2.61 -6.37
N GLY A 160 12.23 -1.68 -6.80
CA GLY A 160 12.23 -0.30 -6.31
C GLY A 160 13.60 0.38 -6.28
N GLU A 161 13.87 1.15 -5.23
CA GLU A 161 15.12 1.90 -5.01
C GLU A 161 16.15 1.10 -4.20
N ALA A 162 17.43 1.46 -4.36
CA ALA A 162 18.53 0.79 -3.70
C ALA A 162 18.65 1.15 -2.22
N GLY A 163 18.92 0.14 -1.38
CA GLY A 163 19.18 0.33 0.05
C GLY A 163 17.93 0.22 0.92
N PRO A 164 18.08 0.39 2.24
CA PRO A 164 16.97 0.34 3.17
C PRO A 164 16.04 1.54 3.00
N GLY A 165 14.74 1.27 3.02
CA GLY A 165 13.70 2.30 3.05
C GLY A 165 13.44 2.81 4.46
N THR A 166 12.67 3.88 4.53
CA THR A 166 12.31 4.52 5.80
C THR A 166 11.26 3.70 6.57
N TRP A 167 10.29 3.15 5.87
CA TRP A 167 9.19 2.35 6.39
C TRP A 167 9.27 0.89 5.95
N ILE A 168 9.58 0.63 4.69
CA ILE A 168 9.57 -0.71 4.10
C ILE A 168 10.96 -0.99 3.56
N THR A 169 11.52 -2.14 3.93
CA THR A 169 12.72 -2.67 3.28
C THR A 169 12.47 -4.11 2.87
N SER A 170 12.60 -4.38 1.58
CA SER A 170 12.76 -5.71 1.00
C SER A 170 14.22 -6.13 1.15
N TYR A 171 14.43 -7.33 1.69
CA TYR A 171 15.74 -7.97 1.74
C TYR A 171 15.67 -9.25 0.93
N ALA A 172 16.43 -9.30 -0.17
CA ALA A 172 16.36 -10.42 -1.09
C ALA A 172 17.72 -10.92 -1.56
N ASN A 173 17.81 -12.21 -1.84
CA ASN A 173 18.90 -12.84 -2.58
C ASN A 173 18.35 -14.02 -3.41
N SER A 174 19.23 -14.74 -4.10
CA SER A 174 18.83 -15.84 -4.99
C SER A 174 18.17 -17.04 -4.27
N GLY A 175 18.22 -17.10 -2.94
CA GLY A 175 17.63 -18.20 -2.17
C GLY A 175 16.46 -17.83 -1.27
N HIS A 176 16.25 -16.54 -0.97
CA HIS A 176 15.24 -16.12 -0.01
C HIS A 176 14.92 -14.63 -0.14
N SER A 177 13.70 -14.25 0.25
CA SER A 177 13.32 -12.84 0.42
C SER A 177 12.43 -12.65 1.66
N TYR A 178 12.45 -11.45 2.24
CA TYR A 178 11.62 -11.08 3.38
C TYR A 178 11.46 -9.55 3.46
N LEU A 179 10.44 -9.10 4.20
CA LEU A 179 10.20 -7.68 4.43
C LEU A 179 10.54 -7.27 5.86
N VAL A 180 10.99 -6.04 6.01
CA VAL A 180 10.88 -5.27 7.25
C VAL A 180 9.93 -4.12 7.00
N VAL A 181 8.84 -4.05 7.77
CA VAL A 181 7.78 -3.03 7.63
C VAL A 181 7.57 -2.36 8.98
N ALA A 182 7.80 -1.05 9.04
CA ALA A 182 7.72 -0.23 10.24
C ALA A 182 8.45 -0.86 11.45
N GLY A 183 9.60 -1.51 11.20
CA GLY A 183 10.41 -2.15 12.23
C GLY A 183 9.97 -3.55 12.69
N LEU A 184 9.02 -4.19 12.01
CA LEU A 184 8.71 -5.62 12.18
C LEU A 184 9.15 -6.41 10.97
N ARG A 185 9.70 -7.61 11.18
CA ARG A 185 10.06 -8.53 10.10
C ARG A 185 8.88 -9.41 9.72
N PHE A 186 8.55 -9.47 8.44
CA PHE A 186 7.65 -10.46 7.85
C PHE A 186 8.46 -11.47 7.04
N ASP A 187 8.48 -12.73 7.49
CA ASP A 187 9.36 -13.78 6.95
C ASP A 187 8.67 -15.15 7.06
N THR A 188 9.16 -16.13 6.31
CA THR A 188 8.72 -17.52 6.31
C THR A 188 9.72 -18.52 6.91
N GLY A 189 11.02 -18.19 6.91
CA GLY A 189 12.10 -19.19 7.07
C GLY A 189 13.01 -19.05 8.29
N TRP A 190 12.81 -18.07 9.16
CA TRP A 190 13.72 -17.81 10.30
C TRP A 190 13.10 -18.14 11.66
N ASN A 191 13.91 -18.70 12.57
CA ASN A 191 13.54 -19.16 13.93
C ASN A 191 12.32 -20.10 13.91
N GLY A 192 12.44 -21.25 13.23
CA GLY A 192 11.41 -22.29 13.19
C GLY A 192 10.13 -21.89 12.43
N GLY A 193 10.25 -21.04 11.41
CA GLY A 193 9.11 -20.65 10.57
C GLY A 193 8.62 -21.81 9.70
N ASN A 194 7.31 -22.04 9.70
CA ASN A 194 6.61 -22.99 8.83
C ASN A 194 5.64 -22.24 7.89
N GLY A 195 5.96 -20.99 7.51
CA GLY A 195 5.08 -20.11 6.75
C GLY A 195 5.12 -18.66 7.22
N PRO A 196 4.30 -17.78 6.63
CA PRO A 196 4.41 -16.34 6.81
C PRO A 196 4.09 -15.94 8.25
N LYS A 197 4.96 -15.15 8.88
CA LYS A 197 4.77 -14.64 10.24
C LYS A 197 5.48 -13.31 10.46
N TRP A 198 4.93 -12.53 11.38
CA TRP A 198 5.60 -11.36 11.93
C TRP A 198 6.56 -11.74 13.05
N SER A 199 7.61 -10.92 13.23
CA SER A 199 8.61 -11.08 14.27
C SER A 199 9.22 -9.73 14.64
N THR A 200 9.45 -9.52 15.94
CA THR A 200 10.28 -8.42 16.45
C THR A 200 11.77 -8.73 16.34
N GLU A 201 12.13 -10.01 16.25
CA GLU A 201 13.50 -10.45 16.02
C GLU A 201 13.88 -10.29 14.55
N MET A 202 14.93 -9.51 14.31
CA MET A 202 15.48 -9.30 12.98
C MET A 202 16.41 -10.44 12.57
N ARG A 203 16.51 -10.66 11.26
CA ARG A 203 17.53 -11.55 10.69
C ARG A 203 18.80 -10.72 10.41
N PRO A 204 20.01 -11.30 10.49
CA PRO A 204 21.19 -10.69 9.90
C PRO A 204 20.95 -10.35 8.42
N GLY A 205 21.23 -9.11 8.02
CA GLY A 205 21.06 -8.64 6.65
C GLY A 205 22.18 -9.05 5.70
N ASP A 206 23.27 -9.63 6.22
CA ASP A 206 24.43 -9.99 5.41
C ASP A 206 24.06 -11.00 4.32
N GLY A 207 24.51 -10.72 3.08
CA GLY A 207 24.18 -11.54 1.91
C GLY A 207 22.78 -11.30 1.34
N TYR A 208 22.05 -10.29 1.83
CA TYR A 208 20.81 -9.80 1.21
C TYR A 208 21.03 -8.44 0.55
N THR A 209 20.45 -8.26 -0.63
CA THR A 209 20.28 -6.95 -1.24
C THR A 209 19.08 -6.26 -0.60
N ALA A 210 19.32 -5.08 -0.01
CA ALA A 210 18.27 -4.23 0.52
C ALA A 210 17.69 -3.36 -0.60
N ARG A 211 16.37 -3.33 -0.71
CA ARG A 211 15.58 -2.56 -1.65
C ARG A 211 14.34 -1.98 -0.98
N HIS A 212 13.75 -0.92 -1.52
CA HIS A 212 12.50 -0.37 -0.98
C HIS A 212 11.61 0.25 -2.05
N PRO A 213 10.28 0.34 -1.82
CA PRO A 213 9.40 1.09 -2.69
C PRO A 213 9.74 2.58 -2.68
N GLU A 214 9.59 3.27 -3.82
CA GLU A 214 9.87 4.69 -3.93
C GLU A 214 9.06 5.51 -2.90
N GLY A 215 9.74 6.37 -2.15
CA GLY A 215 9.12 7.22 -1.12
C GLY A 215 8.79 6.55 0.21
N LEU A 216 9.19 5.28 0.42
CA LEU A 216 8.93 4.49 1.63
C LEU A 216 10.18 3.88 2.28
#